data_AF-A0A937VK78-F1
#
_entry.id   AF-A0A937VK78-F1
#
_cell.length_a   1.000
_cell.length_b   1.000
_cell.length_c   1.000
_cell.angle_alpha   90.00
_cell.angle_beta   90.00
_cell.angle_gamma   90.00
#
_symmetry.space_group_name_H-M   'P 1'
#
loop_
_entity.id
_entity.type
_entity.pdbx_description
1 polymer ?
#
loop_
_entity_poly.entity_id
_entity_poly.type
_entity_poly.pdbx_seq_one_letter_code
_entity_poly.pdbx_strand_id
1 'polypeptide(L)'
;MHSNRLLFQLFESPIARVRAKAPNGAVRRAKRVFDVAGAAAALLVLAVPMGAIAVAVKLSSPGPVLYRQRRIGLRGREFQFLKFRSMVVGDHHDVHREYVQALIAGDVAACDQGDAEEQVAELKMADDARVTRVGRFLRRYSLDELPQFWNVLRGDMSLVGPRPPLPYEV
;
A
#
# COMPACT_ATOMS: atom_id res chain seq x y z
N MET A 1 -40.35 -9.59 -34.42
CA MET A 1 -39.30 -9.82 -33.39
C MET A 1 -38.11 -8.91 -33.66
N HIS A 2 -38.34 -7.60 -33.60
CA HIS A 2 -37.37 -6.53 -33.79
C HIS A 2 -37.14 -5.85 -32.44
N SER A 3 -36.08 -6.20 -31.71
CA SER A 3 -35.42 -5.36 -30.71
C SER A 3 -34.37 -6.18 -29.98
N ASN A 4 -33.10 -5.89 -30.27
CA ASN A 4 -31.92 -6.07 -29.41
C ASN A 4 -30.59 -5.84 -30.17
N ARG A 5 -30.61 -5.37 -31.42
CA ARG A 5 -29.40 -4.87 -32.09
C ARG A 5 -28.89 -3.54 -31.52
N LEU A 6 -29.74 -2.75 -30.85
CA LEU A 6 -29.36 -1.48 -30.23
C LEU A 6 -28.53 -1.65 -28.94
N LEU A 7 -28.67 -2.76 -28.22
CA LEU A 7 -27.92 -3.02 -26.99
C LEU A 7 -26.44 -3.41 -27.26
N PHE A 8 -26.15 -4.01 -28.42
CA PHE A 8 -24.78 -4.38 -28.80
C PHE A 8 -23.97 -3.20 -29.36
N GLN A 9 -24.61 -2.19 -29.95
CA GLN A 9 -23.93 -1.00 -30.48
C GLN A 9 -23.51 0.02 -29.40
N LEU A 10 -24.10 -0.05 -28.19
CA LEU A 10 -23.71 0.83 -27.09
C LEU A 10 -22.38 0.42 -26.42
N PHE A 11 -21.96 -0.85 -26.57
CA PHE A 11 -20.70 -1.37 -26.02
C PHE A 11 -19.49 -1.21 -26.96
N GLU A 12 -19.68 -0.79 -28.22
CA GLU A 12 -18.58 -0.48 -29.16
C GLU A 12 -18.14 1.00 -29.11
N SER A 13 -18.58 1.77 -28.11
CA SER A 13 -18.11 3.15 -27.98
C SER A 13 -16.60 3.15 -27.67
N PRO A 14 -15.74 3.74 -28.53
CA PRO A 14 -14.32 3.83 -28.27
C PRO A 14 -14.18 4.69 -27.02
N ILE A 15 -13.84 4.05 -25.89
CA ILE A 15 -13.49 4.74 -24.65
C ILE A 15 -12.47 5.80 -25.03
N ALA A 16 -12.88 7.06 -25.04
CA ALA A 16 -12.03 8.17 -25.40
C ALA A 16 -10.80 8.09 -24.50
N ARG A 17 -9.66 7.70 -25.06
CA ARG A 17 -8.38 7.77 -24.33
C ARG A 17 -8.12 9.24 -24.11
N VAL A 18 -8.52 9.76 -22.95
CA VAL A 18 -8.09 11.06 -22.47
C VAL A 18 -6.59 10.95 -22.27
N ARG A 19 -5.83 11.29 -23.32
CA ARG A 19 -4.38 11.36 -23.25
C ARG A 19 -4.05 12.63 -22.49
N ALA A 20 -4.02 12.51 -21.16
CA ALA A 20 -3.57 13.59 -20.31
C ALA A 20 -2.20 14.05 -20.78
N LYS A 21 -2.09 15.34 -21.13
CA LYS A 21 -0.82 15.95 -21.54
C LYS A 21 0.17 15.78 -20.39
N ALA A 22 1.32 15.17 -20.68
CA ALA A 22 2.36 15.03 -19.66
C ALA A 22 2.71 16.42 -19.09
N PRO A 23 2.68 16.60 -17.76
CA PRO A 23 2.94 17.90 -17.15
C PRO A 23 4.33 18.38 -17.55
N ASN A 24 4.46 19.68 -17.85
CA ASN A 24 5.74 20.27 -18.25
C ASN A 24 6.78 20.18 -17.10
N GLY A 25 8.05 20.41 -17.42
CA GLY A 25 9.14 20.29 -16.43
C GLY A 25 8.99 21.21 -15.22
N ALA A 26 8.41 22.40 -15.42
CA ALA A 26 8.17 23.36 -14.35
C ALA A 26 7.13 22.85 -13.33
N VAL A 27 6.00 22.32 -13.80
CA VAL A 27 4.95 21.75 -12.94
C VAL A 27 5.48 20.57 -12.12
N ARG A 28 6.30 19.69 -12.74
CA ARG A 28 6.92 18.57 -12.01
C ARG A 28 7.88 19.05 -10.92
N ARG A 29 8.67 20.09 -11.18
CA ARG A 29 9.55 20.69 -10.18
C ARG A 29 8.77 21.34 -9.05
N ALA A 30 7.75 22.13 -9.36
CA ALA A 30 6.87 22.74 -8.37
C ALA A 30 6.22 21.69 -7.46
N LYS A 31 5.70 20.60 -8.06
CA LYS A 31 5.15 19.47 -7.32
C LYS A 31 6.18 18.83 -6.39
N ARG A 32 7.42 18.66 -6.85
CA ARG A 32 8.50 18.09 -6.04
C ARG A 32 8.87 18.98 -4.86
N VAL A 33 8.93 20.31 -5.07
CA VAL A 33 9.17 21.27 -3.98
C VAL A 33 8.06 21.21 -2.94
N PHE A 34 6.80 21.18 -3.38
CA PHE A 34 5.65 21.00 -2.49
C PHE A 34 5.75 19.72 -1.67
N ASP A 35 6.08 18.59 -2.32
CA ASP A 35 6.21 17.29 -1.65
C ASP A 35 7.30 17.30 -0.57
N VAL A 36 8.48 17.84 -0.90
CA VAL A 36 9.61 17.90 0.02
C VAL A 36 9.32 18.85 1.17
N ALA A 37 8.79 20.05 0.88
CA ALA A 37 8.46 21.03 1.91
C ALA A 37 7.39 20.52 2.88
N GLY A 38 6.31 19.92 2.36
CA GLY A 38 5.25 19.35 3.19
C GLY A 38 5.72 18.16 4.02
N ALA A 39 6.52 17.25 3.45
CA ALA A 39 7.08 16.12 4.18
C ALA A 39 8.07 16.57 5.28
N ALA A 40 8.92 17.56 4.99
CA ALA A 40 9.86 18.10 5.98
C ALA A 40 9.13 18.79 7.14
N ALA A 41 8.12 19.61 6.83
CA ALA A 41 7.29 20.25 7.85
C ALA A 41 6.55 19.22 8.71
N ALA A 42 5.95 18.20 8.07
CA ALA A 42 5.28 17.11 8.78
C ALA A 42 6.24 16.35 9.71
N LEU A 43 7.44 16.00 9.25
CA LEU A 43 8.45 15.32 10.07
C LEU A 43 8.89 16.17 11.26
N LEU A 44 9.04 17.48 11.09
CA LEU A 44 9.43 18.38 12.17
C LEU A 44 8.35 18.48 13.25
N VAL A 45 7.09 18.67 12.84
CA VAL A 45 5.95 18.75 13.77
C VAL A 45 5.68 17.40 14.44
N LEU A 46 5.81 16.30 13.70
CA LEU A 46 5.50 14.96 14.18
C LEU A 46 6.70 14.24 14.82
N ALA A 47 7.88 14.87 14.91
CA ALA A 47 9.08 14.23 15.46
C ALA A 47 8.85 13.68 16.88
N VAL A 48 8.26 14.48 17.76
CA VAL A 48 7.97 14.09 19.15
C VAL A 48 6.97 12.94 19.23
N PRO A 49 5.77 13.00 18.62
CA PRO A 49 4.83 11.88 18.65
C PRO A 49 5.38 10.63 17.94
N MET A 50 6.15 10.77 16.85
CA MET A 50 6.83 9.65 16.22
C MET A 50 7.86 8.98 17.13
N GLY A 51 8.57 9.77 17.96
CA GLY A 51 9.46 9.25 19.00
C GLY A 51 8.70 8.45 20.07
N ALA A 52 7.56 8.96 20.54
CA ALA A 52 6.71 8.24 21.49
C ALA A 52 6.16 6.92 20.90
N ILE A 53 5.70 6.95 19.64
CA ILE A 53 5.27 5.75 18.90
C ILE A 53 6.43 4.76 18.78
N ALA A 54 7.64 5.23 18.44
CA ALA A 54 8.81 4.37 18.32
C ALA A 54 9.12 3.61 19.61
N VAL A 55 9.05 4.29 20.76
CA VAL A 55 9.21 3.68 22.08
C VAL A 55 8.07 2.68 22.36
N ALA A 56 6.82 3.06 22.13
CA ALA A 56 5.67 2.17 22.34
C ALA A 56 5.76 0.88 21.49
N VAL A 57 6.20 1.01 20.24
CA VAL A 57 6.45 -0.13 19.35
C VAL A 57 7.61 -0.98 19.87
N LYS A 58 8.69 -0.37 20.36
CA LYS A 58 9.84 -1.13 20.90
C LYS A 58 9.48 -1.92 22.15
N LEU A 59 8.60 -1.36 22.99
CA LEU A 59 8.13 -1.99 24.22
C LEU A 59 7.04 -3.05 23.97
N SER A 60 6.35 -3.03 22.83
CA SER A 60 5.26 -3.99 22.55
C SER A 60 5.74 -5.39 22.15
N SER A 61 6.92 -5.53 21.54
CA SER A 61 7.52 -6.82 21.20
C SER A 61 9.03 -6.69 20.88
N PRO A 62 9.83 -7.76 20.98
CA PRO A 62 11.25 -7.73 20.57
C PRO A 62 11.41 -7.47 19.06
N GLY A 63 12.43 -6.70 18.66
CA GLY A 63 12.77 -6.44 17.25
C GLY A 63 12.90 -4.95 16.86
N PRO A 64 13.02 -4.63 15.56
CA PRO A 64 13.17 -3.27 15.06
C PRO A 64 11.86 -2.48 15.11
N VAL A 65 11.96 -1.17 15.30
CA VAL A 65 10.81 -0.25 15.33
C VAL A 65 10.20 -0.07 13.94
N LEU A 66 11.05 0.02 12.92
CA LEU A 66 10.62 0.24 11.54
C LEU A 66 10.53 -1.09 10.78
N TYR A 67 9.38 -1.32 10.17
CA TYR A 67 9.19 -2.33 9.15
C TYR A 67 9.49 -1.74 7.77
N ARG A 68 10.11 -2.54 6.90
CA ARG A 68 10.50 -2.14 5.54
C ARG A 68 9.92 -3.13 4.56
N GLN A 69 9.03 -2.66 3.68
CA GLN A 69 8.38 -3.48 2.66
C GLN A 69 8.84 -3.05 1.27
N ARG A 70 9.19 -4.00 0.39
CA ARG A 70 9.51 -3.68 -1.02
C ARG A 70 8.22 -3.30 -1.76
N ARG A 71 8.25 -2.22 -2.52
CA ARG A 71 7.13 -1.72 -3.34
C ARG A 71 7.64 -1.21 -4.69
N ILE A 72 6.78 -1.21 -5.70
CA ILE A 72 7.09 -0.68 -7.02
C ILE A 72 6.73 0.81 -7.08
N GLY A 73 7.73 1.64 -7.37
CA GLY A 73 7.59 3.08 -7.51
C GLY A 73 7.59 3.55 -8.97
N LEU A 74 7.94 4.82 -9.17
CA LEU A 74 7.93 5.46 -10.48
C LEU A 74 8.86 4.73 -11.48
N ARG A 75 8.33 4.45 -12.68
CA ARG A 75 9.02 3.71 -13.76
C ARG A 75 9.47 2.29 -13.35
N GLY A 76 8.68 1.62 -12.51
CA GLY A 76 8.95 0.23 -12.13
C GLY A 76 10.11 0.06 -11.14
N ARG A 77 10.70 1.14 -10.63
CA ARG A 77 11.82 1.04 -9.69
C ARG A 77 11.31 0.61 -8.32
N GLU A 78 11.96 -0.40 -7.77
CA GLU A 78 11.67 -0.82 -6.41
C GLU A 78 12.21 0.16 -5.38
N PHE A 79 11.50 0.29 -4.26
CA PHE A 79 11.97 1.02 -3.11
C PHE A 79 11.46 0.43 -1.80
N GLN A 80 12.06 0.85 -0.69
CA GLN A 80 11.72 0.41 0.67
C GLN A 80 10.62 1.29 1.25
N PHE A 81 9.40 0.78 1.30
CA PHE A 81 8.23 1.39 1.91
C PHE A 81 8.33 1.29 3.44
N LEU A 82 8.53 2.43 4.11
CA LEU A 82 8.75 2.47 5.55
C LEU A 82 7.44 2.53 6.33
N LYS A 83 7.35 1.75 7.41
CA LYS A 83 6.25 1.81 8.37
C LYS A 83 6.76 1.61 9.79
N PHE A 84 6.00 2.06 10.79
CA PHE A 84 6.17 1.51 12.13
C PHE A 84 5.70 0.07 12.14
N ARG A 85 6.45 -0.77 12.86
CA ARG A 85 6.10 -2.17 13.03
C ARG A 85 4.83 -2.28 13.86
N SER A 86 3.80 -2.89 13.27
CA SER A 86 2.54 -3.20 13.94
C SER A 86 2.37 -4.69 14.29
N MET A 87 3.17 -5.56 13.67
CA MET A 87 3.12 -7.02 13.85
C MET A 87 4.35 -7.57 14.60
N VAL A 88 4.21 -8.72 15.24
CA VAL A 88 5.33 -9.46 15.86
C VAL A 88 6.28 -9.99 14.77
N VAL A 89 7.58 -10.02 15.06
CA VAL A 89 8.61 -10.49 14.12
C VAL A 89 8.73 -12.01 14.22
N GLY A 90 8.77 -12.70 13.07
CA GLY A 90 8.97 -14.15 13.00
C GLY A 90 7.73 -14.96 12.65
N ASP A 91 6.57 -14.31 12.51
CA ASP A 91 5.38 -14.97 12.00
C ASP A 91 5.38 -14.97 10.46
N HIS A 92 5.63 -16.15 9.89
CA HIS A 92 5.71 -16.39 8.46
C HIS A 92 4.32 -16.64 7.91
N HIS A 93 3.75 -15.69 7.16
CA HIS A 93 2.63 -16.04 6.27
C HIS A 93 2.65 -15.18 5.02
N ASP A 94 2.96 -15.84 3.90
CA ASP A 94 2.89 -15.33 2.53
C ASP A 94 1.50 -15.60 1.89
N VAL A 95 0.46 -15.90 2.68
CA VAL A 95 -0.89 -16.28 2.19
C VAL A 95 -1.47 -15.27 1.19
N HIS A 96 -1.32 -13.97 1.45
CA HIS A 96 -1.76 -12.94 0.50
C HIS A 96 -0.96 -12.99 -0.81
N ARG A 97 0.34 -13.30 -0.74
CA ARG A 97 1.17 -13.46 -1.94
C ARG A 97 0.74 -14.69 -2.72
N GLU A 98 0.61 -15.83 -2.06
CA GLU A 98 0.19 -17.09 -2.67
C GLU A 98 -1.18 -16.95 -3.34
N TYR A 99 -2.14 -16.35 -2.64
CA TYR A 99 -3.47 -16.05 -3.18
C TYR A 99 -3.42 -15.17 -4.43
N VAL A 100 -2.69 -14.05 -4.38
CA VAL A 100 -2.55 -13.15 -5.54
C VAL A 100 -1.85 -13.84 -6.71
N GLN A 101 -0.84 -14.66 -6.44
CA GLN A 101 -0.12 -15.41 -7.47
C GLN A 101 -1.01 -16.46 -8.14
N ALA A 102 -1.81 -17.19 -7.36
CA ALA A 102 -2.78 -18.15 -7.89
C ALA A 102 -3.83 -17.47 -8.80
N LEU A 103 -4.34 -16.30 -8.37
CA LEU A 103 -5.26 -15.50 -9.19
C LEU A 103 -4.64 -15.04 -10.52
N ILE A 104 -3.38 -14.59 -10.49
CA ILE A 104 -2.67 -14.14 -11.71
C ILE A 104 -2.38 -15.33 -12.63
N ALA A 105 -2.04 -16.50 -12.08
CA ALA A 105 -1.76 -17.72 -12.85
C ALA A 105 -2.98 -18.26 -13.61
N GLY A 106 -4.19 -17.77 -13.31
CA GLY A 106 -5.42 -18.25 -13.93
C GLY A 106 -5.87 -19.62 -13.40
N ASP A 107 -5.25 -20.10 -12.31
CA ASP A 107 -5.62 -21.34 -11.61
C ASP A 107 -6.89 -21.13 -10.77
N VAL A 108 -8.01 -20.91 -11.46
CA VAL A 108 -9.35 -20.83 -10.85
C VAL A 108 -9.82 -22.17 -10.26
N ALA A 109 -9.06 -23.26 -10.44
CA ALA A 109 -9.29 -24.54 -9.78
C ALA A 109 -8.76 -24.60 -8.34
N ALA A 110 -7.83 -23.70 -7.95
CA ALA A 110 -7.46 -23.50 -6.55
C ALA A 110 -8.52 -22.66 -5.78
N CYS A 111 -9.50 -22.13 -6.50
CA CYS A 111 -10.68 -21.47 -5.95
C CYS A 111 -11.84 -22.47 -5.70
N ASP A 112 -11.56 -23.77 -5.57
CA ASP A 112 -12.54 -24.72 -5.04
C ASP A 112 -12.86 -24.32 -3.59
N GLN A 113 -14.14 -24.12 -3.35
CA GLN A 113 -14.68 -23.17 -2.40
C GLN A 113 -14.71 -23.77 -0.99
N GLY A 114 -13.84 -23.29 -0.11
CA GLY A 114 -13.81 -23.63 1.31
C GLY A 114 -12.57 -23.01 1.96
N ASP A 115 -11.41 -23.57 1.65
CA ASP A 115 -10.19 -23.31 2.41
C ASP A 115 -9.55 -21.93 2.14
N ALA A 116 -9.66 -21.41 0.91
CA ALA A 116 -9.07 -20.12 0.54
C ALA A 116 -9.93 -18.92 1.00
N GLU A 117 -11.25 -19.02 0.93
CA GLU A 117 -12.14 -18.02 1.53
C GLU A 117 -12.08 -18.07 3.05
N GLU A 118 -11.92 -19.24 3.66
CA GLU A 118 -11.77 -19.39 5.11
C GLU A 118 -10.42 -18.85 5.59
N GLN A 119 -9.31 -19.07 4.87
CA GLN A 119 -8.00 -18.46 5.17
C GLN A 119 -7.98 -16.95 4.90
N VAL A 120 -8.62 -16.46 3.84
CA VAL A 120 -8.77 -15.02 3.57
C VAL A 120 -9.76 -14.38 4.55
N ALA A 121 -10.75 -15.14 5.04
CA ALA A 121 -11.65 -14.73 6.11
C ALA A 121 -10.91 -14.69 7.45
N GLU A 122 -10.03 -15.64 7.76
CA GLU A 122 -9.11 -15.58 8.91
C GLU A 122 -8.20 -14.35 8.83
N LEU A 123 -7.74 -13.97 7.63
CA LEU A 123 -7.01 -12.71 7.39
C LEU A 123 -7.88 -11.45 7.53
N LYS A 124 -9.19 -11.55 7.30
CA LYS A 124 -10.19 -10.47 7.46
C LYS A 124 -10.84 -10.47 8.85
N MET A 125 -10.69 -11.54 9.63
CA MET A 125 -11.21 -11.63 10.98
C MET A 125 -10.52 -10.55 11.80
N ALA A 126 -11.31 -9.83 12.59
CA ALA A 126 -10.93 -8.57 13.22
C ALA A 126 -9.78 -8.67 14.24
N ASP A 127 -9.19 -9.86 14.43
CA ASP A 127 -8.17 -10.14 15.41
C ASP A 127 -7.05 -11.06 14.89
N ASP A 128 -6.31 -10.56 13.89
CA ASP A 128 -5.02 -11.14 13.49
C ASP A 128 -4.07 -11.16 14.71
N ALA A 129 -3.84 -12.35 15.28
CA ALA A 129 -3.07 -12.58 16.50
C ALA A 129 -1.63 -12.04 16.42
N ARG A 130 -1.13 -11.79 15.20
CA ARG A 130 0.21 -11.25 14.93
C ARG A 130 0.31 -9.77 15.21
N VAL A 131 -0.83 -9.07 15.23
CA VAL A 131 -0.88 -7.63 15.43
C VAL A 131 -0.76 -7.32 16.92
N THR A 132 0.28 -6.59 17.30
CA THR A 132 0.46 -6.15 18.68
C THR A 132 -0.67 -5.21 19.10
N ARG A 133 -0.95 -5.10 20.40
CA ARG A 133 -1.97 -4.14 20.92
C ARG A 133 -1.71 -2.71 20.44
N VAL A 134 -0.44 -2.27 20.50
CA VAL A 134 0.01 -0.98 19.95
C VAL A 134 -0.19 -0.95 18.43
N GLY A 135 0.19 -2.01 17.73
CA GLY A 135 -0.01 -2.14 16.28
C GLY A 135 -1.47 -2.00 15.84
N ARG A 136 -2.42 -2.54 16.61
CA ARG A 136 -3.86 -2.39 16.33
C ARG A 136 -4.30 -0.93 16.38
N PHE A 137 -3.80 -0.17 17.36
CA PHE A 137 -4.01 1.27 17.45
C PHE A 137 -3.37 2.00 16.26
N LEU A 138 -2.11 1.70 15.95
CA LEU A 138 -1.41 2.36 14.85
C LEU A 138 -2.13 2.15 13.50
N ARG A 139 -2.58 0.92 13.21
CA ARG A 139 -3.32 0.59 11.98
C ARG A 139 -4.68 1.29 11.90
N ARG A 140 -5.38 1.43 13.03
CA ARG A 140 -6.71 2.09 13.08
C ARG A 140 -6.64 3.56 12.67
N TYR A 141 -5.56 4.25 13.05
CA TYR A 141 -5.36 5.67 12.77
C TYR A 141 -4.32 5.93 11.68
N SER A 142 -3.89 4.89 10.95
CA SER A 142 -2.83 4.94 9.93
C SER A 142 -1.53 5.59 10.40
N LEU A 143 -1.26 5.56 11.71
CA LEU A 143 -0.06 6.14 12.30
C LEU A 143 1.18 5.30 12.00
N ASP A 144 1.01 4.03 11.61
CA ASP A 144 2.11 3.19 11.16
C ASP A 144 2.74 3.70 9.86
N GLU A 145 2.04 4.53 9.10
CA GLU A 145 2.49 5.05 7.81
C GLU A 145 3.28 6.36 7.90
N LEU A 146 3.36 7.00 9.07
CA LEU A 146 4.11 8.26 9.25
C LEU A 146 5.59 8.20 8.79
N PRO A 147 6.34 7.10 8.95
CA PRO A 147 7.71 6.99 8.43
C PRO A 147 7.83 7.15 6.91
N GLN A 148 6.73 7.04 6.15
CA GLN A 148 6.71 7.26 4.70
C GLN A 148 7.05 8.70 4.30
N PHE A 149 6.93 9.70 5.20
CA PHE A 149 7.42 11.04 4.90
C PHE A 149 8.92 11.04 4.55
N TRP A 150 9.71 10.09 5.10
CA TRP A 150 11.10 9.90 4.72
C TRP A 150 11.26 9.37 3.29
N ASN A 151 10.33 8.53 2.81
CA ASN A 151 10.29 8.10 1.40
C ASN A 151 10.00 9.27 0.46
N VAL A 152 9.14 10.19 0.88
CA VAL A 152 8.87 11.42 0.12
C VAL A 152 10.12 12.28 0.03
N LEU A 153 10.83 12.50 1.15
CA LEU A 153 12.09 13.25 1.13
C LEU A 153 13.15 12.60 0.21
N ARG A 154 13.29 11.27 0.24
CA ARG A 154 14.21 10.52 -0.64
C ARG A 154 13.84 10.55 -2.12
N GLY A 155 12.58 10.83 -2.45
CA GLY A 155 12.08 10.85 -3.83
C GLY A 155 11.55 9.52 -4.32
N ASP A 156 11.37 8.55 -3.42
CA ASP A 156 10.71 7.28 -3.71
C ASP A 156 9.19 7.48 -3.89
N MET A 157 8.63 8.45 -3.15
CA MET A 157 7.20 8.72 -3.07
C MET A 157 6.89 10.22 -3.23
N SER A 158 5.60 10.49 -3.40
CA SER A 158 4.99 11.81 -3.47
C SER A 158 3.96 11.92 -2.34
N LEU A 159 3.74 13.11 -1.76
CA LEU A 159 2.72 13.29 -0.71
C LEU A 159 1.32 12.92 -1.21
N VAL A 160 1.06 13.18 -2.49
CA VAL A 160 -0.19 12.86 -3.18
C VAL A 160 0.14 12.07 -4.43
N GLY A 161 -0.34 10.84 -4.52
CA GLY A 161 -0.09 9.93 -5.63
C GLY A 161 -0.82 8.59 -5.46
N PRO A 162 -0.78 7.71 -6.47
CA PRO A 162 -1.34 6.37 -6.36
C PRO A 162 -0.58 5.56 -5.31
N ARG A 163 -1.28 4.60 -4.69
CA ARG A 163 -0.67 3.68 -3.72
C ARG A 163 0.31 2.73 -4.44
N PRO A 164 1.58 2.63 -4.01
CA PRO A 164 2.56 1.73 -4.62
C PRO A 164 2.15 0.24 -4.49
N PRO A 165 2.10 -0.54 -5.59
CA PRO A 165 1.77 -1.96 -5.53
C PRO A 165 2.94 -2.80 -5.01
N LEU A 166 2.64 -4.02 -4.57
CA LEU A 166 3.66 -5.01 -4.22
C LEU A 166 4.35 -5.55 -5.47
N PRO A 167 5.61 -6.00 -5.38
CA PRO A 167 6.31 -6.58 -6.53
C PRO A 167 5.64 -7.81 -7.15
N TYR A 168 4.81 -8.52 -6.38
CA TYR A 168 4.09 -9.70 -6.84
C TYR A 168 2.63 -9.41 -7.25
N GLU A 169 2.20 -8.15 -7.21
CA GLU A 169 0.86 -7.71 -7.67
C GLU A 169 0.89 -7.18 -9.11
N VAL A 170 2.05 -7.20 -9.79
CA VAL A 170 2.29 -6.60 -11.11
C VAL A 170 2.85 -7.60 -12.11
#